data_AF-A0A0R2PXK9-F1
#
_entry.id   AF-A0A0R2PXK9-F1
#
_cell.length_a   1.000
_cell.length_b   1.000
_cell.length_c   1.000
_cell.angle_alpha   90.00
_cell.angle_beta   90.00
_cell.angle_gamma   90.00
#
_symmetry.space_group_name_H-M   'P 1'
#
loop_
_entity.id
_entity.type
_entity.pdbx_description
1 polymer ?
#
loop_
_entity_poly.entity_id
_entity_poly.type
_entity_poly.pdbx_seq_one_letter_code
_entity_poly.pdbx_strand_id
1 'polypeptide(L)'
;MNSEQVRIERLVAGGDSLGRLADGRVVFVPGALAGELVDVQITQSKKDFARGTVTNIIEASEHRVEPPCPHVARGCGGCSWQHLDNSQHMDAKIGIVKEALRRTAKMENLEVRAGGHVAPTASRTTLRMAVDAEGRLGFRRANSHDIVNTPVCMVAHPLLNEFIADVRVHGATEVTLRCGAATGEIGAWLHDEDGEDVPGATITGLPNGVEVGRKSVVHEVVHGVKLQVSMASFFQASQTAAEMLVSEVNEAAGETALSGGFGMVVDAYGGGGLFSATLLDNNTKTTLIESNPSACSDARRNLFDYNVKVDQISVEQWSPQPAGLIIADPAR
;
A
#
# COMPACT_ATOMS: atom_id res chain seq x y z
N MET A 1 1.64 -17.67 -31.14
CA MET A 1 0.87 -16.84 -30.20
C MET A 1 0.27 -15.70 -31.00
N ASN A 2 -1.03 -15.47 -30.87
CA ASN A 2 -1.71 -14.46 -31.70
C ASN A 2 -1.44 -13.07 -31.10
N SER A 3 -0.94 -12.17 -31.94
CA SER A 3 -0.82 -10.74 -31.63
C SER A 3 -2.06 -10.05 -32.17
N GLU A 4 -2.72 -9.23 -31.35
CA GLU A 4 -3.90 -8.47 -31.74
C GLU A 4 -3.66 -6.98 -31.49
N GLN A 5 -4.12 -6.14 -32.41
CA GLN A 5 -4.08 -4.69 -32.23
C GLN A 5 -5.25 -4.25 -31.37
N VAL A 6 -4.95 -3.54 -30.29
CA VAL A 6 -5.93 -3.11 -29.29
C VAL A 6 -5.76 -1.62 -29.01
N ARG A 7 -6.86 -0.88 -29.13
CA ARG A 7 -6.96 0.48 -28.62
C ARG A 7 -7.24 0.42 -27.12
N ILE A 8 -6.38 1.02 -26.32
CA ILE A 8 -6.53 1.04 -24.88
C ILE A 8 -7.53 2.12 -24.48
N GLU A 9 -8.57 1.72 -23.74
CA GLU A 9 -9.64 2.63 -23.33
C GLU A 9 -9.24 3.44 -22.09
N ARG A 10 -8.64 2.79 -21.08
CA ARG A 10 -8.35 3.40 -19.77
C ARG A 10 -7.48 2.52 -18.88
N LEU A 11 -6.99 3.13 -17.81
CA LEU A 11 -6.35 2.46 -16.68
C LEU A 11 -7.41 1.85 -15.73
N VAL A 12 -7.06 0.76 -15.07
CA VAL A 12 -7.87 0.10 -14.05
C VAL A 12 -7.09 -0.08 -12.75
N ALA A 13 -7.80 -0.39 -11.67
CA ALA A 13 -7.18 -0.69 -10.38
C ALA A 13 -6.17 -1.85 -10.52
N GLY A 14 -5.02 -1.73 -9.84
CA GLY A 14 -3.94 -2.72 -9.89
C GLY A 14 -2.80 -2.36 -10.85
N GLY A 15 -2.97 -1.33 -11.68
CA GLY A 15 -1.90 -0.82 -12.53
C GLY A 15 -2.03 -1.24 -14.00
N ASP A 16 -2.96 -2.12 -14.31
CA ASP A 16 -3.25 -2.59 -15.65
C ASP A 16 -4.04 -1.54 -16.45
N SER A 17 -3.99 -1.70 -17.77
CA SER A 17 -4.88 -1.01 -18.70
C SER A 17 -5.91 -1.97 -19.27
N LEU A 18 -7.04 -1.42 -19.72
CA LEU A 18 -8.16 -2.15 -20.27
C LEU A 18 -8.41 -1.70 -21.71
N GLY A 19 -8.58 -2.68 -22.59
CA GLY A 19 -9.08 -2.49 -23.96
C GLY A 19 -10.09 -3.55 -24.34
N ARG A 20 -10.43 -3.60 -25.63
CA ARG A 20 -11.33 -4.62 -26.21
C ARG A 20 -10.70 -5.28 -27.42
N LEU A 21 -10.81 -6.60 -27.46
CA LEU A 21 -10.44 -7.40 -28.62
C LEU A 21 -11.51 -7.26 -29.73
N ALA A 22 -11.16 -7.68 -30.94
CA ALA A 22 -12.08 -7.66 -32.09
C ALA A 22 -13.35 -8.50 -31.87
N ASP A 23 -13.28 -9.54 -31.04
CA ASP A 23 -14.42 -10.38 -30.66
C ASP A 23 -15.28 -9.82 -29.52
N GLY A 24 -14.95 -8.62 -29.02
CA GLY A 24 -15.69 -7.89 -27.99
C GLY A 24 -15.28 -8.21 -26.55
N ARG A 25 -14.40 -9.19 -26.31
CA ARG A 25 -13.91 -9.50 -24.96
C ARG A 25 -13.04 -8.38 -24.41
N VAL A 26 -13.11 -8.21 -23.10
CA VAL A 26 -12.24 -7.29 -22.36
C VAL A 26 -10.83 -7.89 -22.31
N VAL A 27 -9.80 -7.09 -22.57
CA VAL A 27 -8.42 -7.51 -22.38
C VAL A 27 -7.71 -6.60 -21.39
N PHE A 28 -7.05 -7.20 -20.40
CA PHE A 28 -6.17 -6.50 -19.47
C PHE A 28 -4.73 -6.54 -19.99
N VAL A 29 -4.11 -5.36 -20.08
CA VAL A 29 -2.82 -5.15 -20.72
C VAL A 29 -1.95 -4.30 -19.80
N PRO A 30 -1.05 -4.92 -19.01
CA PRO A 30 -0.11 -4.17 -18.17
C PRO A 30 0.86 -3.35 -19.03
N GLY A 31 1.23 -2.16 -18.55
CA GLY A 31 2.26 -1.30 -19.18
C GLY A 31 1.77 -0.45 -20.36
N ALA A 32 0.52 -0.60 -20.80
CA ALA A 32 -0.11 0.28 -21.77
C ALA A 32 -0.82 1.46 -21.09
N LEU A 33 -1.01 2.58 -21.79
CA LEU A 33 -1.73 3.76 -21.30
C LEU A 33 -3.03 4.02 -22.08
N ALA A 34 -3.94 4.77 -21.48
CA ALA A 34 -5.18 5.18 -22.13
C ALA A 34 -4.92 5.93 -23.44
N GLY A 35 -5.69 5.61 -24.48
CA GLY A 35 -5.58 6.21 -25.82
C GLY A 35 -4.59 5.52 -26.76
N GLU A 36 -3.68 4.69 -26.24
CA GLU A 36 -2.65 4.03 -27.04
C GLU A 36 -3.22 2.98 -27.98
N LEU A 37 -2.59 2.83 -29.14
CA LEU A 37 -2.74 1.65 -30.00
C LEU A 37 -1.54 0.74 -29.81
N VAL A 38 -1.78 -0.49 -29.39
CA VAL A 38 -0.71 -1.45 -29.08
C VAL A 38 -0.96 -2.80 -29.73
N ASP A 39 0.13 -3.48 -30.08
CA ASP A 39 0.10 -4.91 -30.36
C ASP A 39 0.14 -5.67 -29.03
N VAL A 40 -0.85 -6.52 -28.81
CA VAL A 40 -1.01 -7.31 -27.58
C VAL A 40 -0.83 -8.78 -27.90
N GLN A 41 0.14 -9.40 -27.25
CA GLN A 41 0.28 -10.85 -27.22
C GLN A 41 -0.58 -11.43 -26.10
N ILE A 42 -1.58 -12.23 -26.46
CA ILE A 42 -2.48 -12.84 -25.47
C ILE A 42 -1.74 -13.95 -24.70
N THR A 43 -1.68 -13.79 -23.37
CA THR A 43 -1.05 -14.74 -22.44
C THR A 43 -2.07 -15.60 -21.71
N GLN A 44 -3.30 -15.11 -21.55
CA GLN A 44 -4.40 -15.84 -20.96
C GLN A 44 -5.70 -15.49 -21.68
N SER A 45 -6.50 -16.50 -22.00
CA SER A 45 -7.78 -16.34 -22.68
C SER A 45 -8.87 -17.06 -21.88
N LYS A 46 -9.90 -16.33 -21.46
CA LYS A 46 -11.11 -16.87 -20.83
C LYS A 46 -12.35 -16.46 -21.65
N LYS A 47 -13.51 -16.97 -21.24
CA LYS A 47 -14.80 -16.73 -21.90
C LYS A 47 -15.15 -15.24 -21.99
N ASP A 48 -15.01 -14.52 -20.88
CA ASP A 48 -15.47 -13.13 -20.77
C ASP A 48 -14.34 -12.10 -20.83
N PHE A 49 -13.09 -12.54 -20.63
CA PHE A 49 -11.91 -11.67 -20.64
C PHE A 49 -10.65 -12.38 -21.13
N ALA A 50 -9.65 -11.59 -21.49
CA ALA A 50 -8.29 -12.02 -21.78
C ALA A 50 -7.28 -11.20 -20.96
N ARG A 51 -6.06 -11.71 -20.87
CA ARG A 51 -4.88 -10.94 -20.44
C ARG A 51 -3.81 -11.06 -21.51
N GLY A 52 -3.04 -10.00 -21.69
CA GLY A 52 -1.94 -9.99 -22.64
C GLY A 52 -0.86 -9.02 -22.24
N THR A 53 0.25 -9.07 -22.97
CA THR A 53 1.40 -8.20 -22.79
C THR A 53 1.60 -7.36 -24.04
N VAL A 54 1.93 -6.08 -23.86
CA VAL A 54 2.32 -5.20 -24.96
C VAL A 54 3.59 -5.76 -25.60
N THR A 55 3.56 -6.01 -26.90
CA THR A 55 4.76 -6.37 -27.68
C THR A 55 5.28 -5.19 -28.47
N ASN A 56 4.41 -4.26 -28.85
CA ASN A 56 4.77 -3.07 -29.60
C ASN A 56 3.74 -1.95 -29.34
N ILE A 57 4.22 -0.71 -29.26
CA ILE A 57 3.38 0.48 -29.14
C ILE A 57 3.35 1.16 -30.51
N ILE A 58 2.19 1.13 -31.17
CA ILE A 58 2.00 1.66 -32.51
C ILE A 58 1.73 3.17 -32.45
N GLU A 59 0.86 3.58 -31.53
CA GLU A 59 0.56 4.98 -31.24
C GLU A 59 0.72 5.19 -29.73
N ALA A 60 1.77 5.90 -29.34
CA ALA A 60 2.04 6.22 -27.94
C ALA A 60 1.18 7.40 -27.46
N SER A 61 0.82 7.38 -26.18
CA SER A 61 0.17 8.52 -25.53
C SER A 61 1.14 9.69 -25.43
N GLU A 62 0.65 10.92 -25.56
CA GLU A 62 1.45 12.13 -25.30
C GLU A 62 1.93 12.22 -23.83
N HIS A 63 1.26 11.50 -22.93
CA HIS A 63 1.61 11.42 -21.51
C HIS A 63 2.52 10.24 -21.18
N ARG A 64 2.98 9.48 -22.18
CA ARG A 64 3.97 8.43 -21.96
C ARG A 64 5.34 9.05 -21.73
N VAL A 65 5.99 8.64 -20.64
CA VAL A 65 7.37 9.01 -20.33
C VAL A 65 8.23 7.76 -20.12
N GLU A 66 9.53 7.89 -20.28
CA GLU A 66 10.46 6.85 -19.83
C GLU A 66 10.46 6.81 -18.30
N PRO A 67 10.34 5.64 -17.65
CA PRO A 67 10.37 5.53 -16.20
C PRO A 67 11.63 6.19 -15.61
N PRO A 68 11.50 7.19 -14.71
CA PRO A 68 12.65 7.86 -14.13
C PRO A 68 13.47 6.96 -13.21
N CYS A 69 12.89 5.89 -12.65
CA CYS A 69 13.63 4.94 -11.83
C CYS A 69 14.37 3.92 -12.72
N PRO A 70 15.71 3.81 -12.62
CA PRO A 70 16.48 2.86 -13.42
C PRO A 70 16.12 1.40 -13.09
N HIS A 71 15.63 1.12 -11.89
CA HIS A 71 15.19 -0.23 -11.51
C HIS A 71 13.88 -0.62 -12.19
N VAL A 72 12.95 0.34 -12.36
CA VAL A 72 11.70 0.10 -13.10
C VAL A 72 12.01 -0.09 -14.58
N ALA A 73 12.92 0.70 -15.17
CA ALA A 73 13.41 0.49 -16.53
C ALA A 73 14.05 -0.91 -16.74
N ARG A 74 14.63 -1.51 -15.68
CA ARG A 74 15.15 -2.90 -15.66
C ARG A 74 14.09 -3.98 -15.37
N GLY A 75 12.84 -3.58 -15.15
CA GLY A 75 11.68 -4.45 -14.94
C GLY A 75 11.22 -4.63 -13.49
N CYS A 76 11.71 -3.82 -12.53
CA CYS A 76 11.21 -3.86 -11.15
C CYS A 76 9.69 -3.66 -11.10
N GLY A 77 8.98 -4.57 -10.43
CA GLY A 77 7.52 -4.56 -10.32
C GLY A 77 6.95 -3.64 -9.22
N GLY A 78 7.80 -2.88 -8.52
CA GLY A 78 7.38 -2.07 -7.37
C GLY A 78 6.56 -0.81 -7.70
N CYS A 79 6.62 -0.31 -8.94
CA CYS A 79 5.89 0.90 -9.35
C CYS A 79 5.27 0.73 -10.74
N SER A 80 3.94 0.56 -10.79
CA SER A 80 3.24 0.19 -12.03
C SER A 80 3.09 1.32 -13.06
N TRP A 81 3.17 2.59 -12.65
CA TRP A 81 2.78 3.75 -13.49
C TRP A 81 3.90 4.75 -13.76
N GLN A 82 5.16 4.39 -13.53
CA GLN A 82 6.25 5.34 -13.80
C GLN A 82 6.43 5.70 -15.29
N HIS A 83 5.80 4.95 -16.19
CA HIS A 83 5.73 5.27 -17.62
C HIS A 83 4.59 6.24 -17.98
N LEU A 84 3.73 6.61 -17.02
CA LEU A 84 2.73 7.68 -17.14
C LEU A 84 3.30 8.95 -16.50
N ASP A 85 3.19 10.08 -17.20
CA ASP A 85 3.52 11.40 -16.66
C ASP A 85 2.78 11.63 -15.32
N ASN A 86 3.52 12.06 -14.30
CA ASN A 86 2.99 12.25 -12.95
C ASN A 86 1.79 13.23 -12.90
N SER A 87 1.73 14.21 -13.81
CA SER A 87 0.58 15.13 -13.94
C SER A 87 -0.75 14.41 -14.17
N GLN A 88 -0.71 13.21 -14.76
CA GLN A 88 -1.90 12.41 -15.09
C GLN A 88 -2.26 11.40 -13.99
N HIS A 89 -1.41 11.20 -12.98
CA HIS A 89 -1.62 10.15 -11.98
C HIS A 89 -2.89 10.38 -11.16
N MET A 90 -3.21 11.63 -10.84
CA MET A 90 -4.41 11.94 -10.06
C MET A 90 -5.68 11.70 -10.87
N ASP A 91 -5.73 12.18 -12.10
CA ASP A 91 -6.88 11.99 -12.99
C ASP A 91 -7.13 10.51 -13.28
N ALA A 92 -6.07 9.72 -13.46
CA ALA A 92 -6.16 8.28 -13.58
C ALA A 92 -6.78 7.62 -12.33
N LYS A 93 -6.35 8.00 -11.12
CA LYS A 93 -6.91 7.47 -9.85
C LYS A 93 -8.38 7.84 -9.69
N ILE A 94 -8.74 9.10 -9.96
CA ILE A 94 -10.13 9.58 -9.90
C ILE A 94 -10.99 8.81 -10.90
N GLY A 95 -10.50 8.60 -12.13
CA GLY A 95 -11.19 7.83 -13.15
C GLY A 95 -11.48 6.39 -12.74
N ILE A 96 -10.51 5.74 -12.07
CA ILE A 96 -10.68 4.37 -11.55
C ILE A 96 -11.76 4.33 -10.45
N VAL A 97 -11.75 5.26 -9.51
CA VAL A 97 -12.75 5.32 -8.43
C VAL A 97 -14.15 5.59 -8.99
N LYS A 98 -14.28 6.59 -9.89
CA LYS A 98 -15.55 6.89 -10.56
C LYS A 98 -16.11 5.68 -11.29
N GLU A 99 -15.25 4.94 -12.00
CA GLU A 99 -15.69 3.74 -12.67
C GLU A 99 -16.15 2.64 -11.70
N ALA A 100 -15.39 2.39 -10.63
CA ALA A 100 -15.74 1.37 -9.66
C ALA A 100 -17.11 1.67 -9.02
N LEU A 101 -17.36 2.93 -8.66
CA LEU A 101 -18.65 3.38 -8.13
C LEU A 101 -19.78 3.25 -9.15
N ARG A 102 -19.54 3.64 -10.40
CA ARG A 102 -20.51 3.49 -11.48
C ARG A 102 -20.87 2.03 -11.74
N ARG A 103 -19.87 1.17 -11.91
CA ARG A 103 -20.09 -0.24 -12.29
C ARG A 103 -20.61 -1.10 -11.16
N THR A 104 -20.04 -0.95 -9.96
CA THR A 104 -20.31 -1.82 -8.81
C THR A 104 -21.44 -1.25 -7.95
N ALA A 105 -21.35 0.02 -7.57
CA ALA A 105 -22.34 0.66 -6.70
C ALA A 105 -23.53 1.28 -7.46
N LYS A 106 -23.49 1.30 -8.81
CA LYS A 106 -24.53 1.90 -9.67
C LYS A 106 -24.76 3.38 -9.40
N MET A 107 -23.70 4.09 -9.00
CA MET A 107 -23.71 5.53 -8.74
C MET A 107 -23.10 6.28 -9.92
N GLU A 108 -23.95 6.84 -10.79
CA GLU A 108 -23.53 7.42 -12.09
C GLU A 108 -22.89 8.82 -11.97
N ASN A 109 -23.29 9.63 -10.98
CA ASN A 109 -22.93 11.05 -10.91
C ASN A 109 -22.32 11.44 -9.56
N LEU A 110 -21.50 10.57 -8.97
CA LEU A 110 -20.80 10.93 -7.75
C LEU A 110 -19.62 11.87 -8.06
N GLU A 111 -19.57 12.99 -7.36
CA GLU A 111 -18.39 13.84 -7.37
C GLU A 111 -17.27 13.14 -6.60
N VAL A 112 -16.17 12.83 -7.29
CA VAL A 112 -14.95 12.29 -6.68
C VAL A 112 -13.91 13.38 -6.74
N ARG A 113 -13.48 13.83 -5.56
CA ARG A 113 -12.46 14.88 -5.36
C ARG A 113 -11.12 14.23 -5.01
N ALA A 114 -10.04 14.91 -5.32
CA ALA A 114 -8.72 14.53 -4.81
C ALA A 114 -8.61 14.99 -3.36
N GLY A 115 -8.30 14.07 -2.43
CA GLY A 115 -8.03 14.40 -1.02
C GLY A 115 -6.67 15.07 -0.77
N GLY A 116 -5.87 15.25 -1.82
CA GLY A 116 -4.58 15.95 -1.80
C GLY A 116 -3.48 15.23 -2.59
N HIS A 117 -2.22 15.57 -2.32
CA HIS A 117 -1.07 15.07 -3.08
C HIS A 117 0.02 14.51 -2.16
N VAL A 118 0.40 13.26 -2.39
CA VAL A 118 1.59 12.64 -1.80
C VAL A 118 2.71 12.67 -2.83
N ALA A 119 3.89 13.10 -2.41
CA ALA A 119 5.05 13.17 -3.30
C ALA A 119 5.30 11.80 -3.98
N PRO A 120 5.58 11.78 -5.30
CA PRO A 120 5.81 10.56 -6.07
C PRO A 120 7.15 9.88 -5.74
N THR A 121 7.97 10.51 -4.90
CA THR A 121 9.30 10.06 -4.48
C THR A 121 9.43 10.20 -2.97
N ALA A 122 10.39 9.48 -2.38
CA ALA A 122 10.79 9.66 -0.98
C ALA A 122 9.69 9.51 0.08
N SER A 123 8.55 8.88 -0.24
CA SER A 123 7.38 8.84 0.64
C SER A 123 7.18 7.50 1.37
N ARG A 124 7.81 6.41 0.90
CA ARG A 124 7.64 5.07 1.48
C ARG A 124 8.54 4.82 2.67
N THR A 125 7.94 4.73 3.86
CA THR A 125 8.62 4.44 5.13
C THR A 125 8.76 2.95 5.43
N THR A 126 8.07 2.08 4.69
CA THR A 126 8.17 0.61 4.81
C THR A 126 8.43 -0.04 3.45
N LEU A 127 9.47 -0.88 3.39
CA LEU A 127 9.84 -1.70 2.24
C LEU A 127 9.90 -3.16 2.65
N ARG A 128 9.15 -4.02 1.94
CA ARG A 128 9.31 -5.47 1.98
C ARG A 128 10.10 -5.88 0.75
N MET A 129 11.35 -6.31 0.94
CA MET A 129 12.32 -6.58 -0.12
C MET A 129 12.66 -8.07 -0.15
N ALA A 130 12.80 -8.61 -1.36
CA ALA A 130 13.28 -9.97 -1.58
C ALA A 130 14.81 -10.01 -1.46
N VAL A 131 15.34 -11.16 -1.03
CA VAL A 131 16.76 -11.41 -0.85
C VAL A 131 17.25 -12.30 -1.98
N ASP A 132 18.27 -11.85 -2.72
CA ASP A 132 18.89 -12.65 -3.79
C ASP A 132 19.87 -13.70 -3.25
N ALA A 133 20.42 -14.53 -4.15
CA ALA A 133 21.34 -15.62 -3.77
C ALA A 133 22.64 -15.11 -3.13
N GLU A 134 23.03 -13.87 -3.39
CA GLU A 134 24.19 -13.21 -2.77
C GLU A 134 23.83 -12.44 -1.49
N GLY A 135 22.58 -12.55 -1.03
CA GLY A 135 22.06 -11.88 0.16
C GLY A 135 21.71 -10.41 -0.05
N ARG A 136 21.72 -9.89 -1.28
CA ARG A 136 21.43 -8.48 -1.57
C ARG A 136 19.93 -8.26 -1.71
N LEU A 137 19.51 -7.03 -1.46
CA LEU A 137 18.10 -6.67 -1.49
C LEU A 137 17.63 -6.26 -2.89
N GLY A 138 16.40 -6.62 -3.20
CA GLY A 138 15.73 -6.21 -4.42
C GLY A 138 14.22 -6.33 -4.34
N PHE A 139 13.58 -5.97 -5.44
CA PHE A 139 12.15 -6.20 -5.65
C PHE A 139 11.97 -7.21 -6.76
N ARG A 140 10.87 -7.97 -6.70
CA ARG A 140 10.52 -8.89 -7.77
C ARG A 140 10.22 -8.13 -9.06
N ARG A 141 10.62 -8.70 -10.19
CA ARG A 141 10.24 -8.24 -11.53
C ARG A 141 8.72 -8.36 -11.67
N ALA A 142 8.11 -7.45 -12.45
CA ALA A 142 6.69 -7.50 -12.71
C ALA A 142 6.28 -8.89 -13.26
N ASN A 143 5.30 -9.53 -12.61
CA ASN A 143 4.81 -10.86 -12.97
C ASN A 143 5.88 -11.98 -13.01
N SER A 144 6.93 -11.88 -12.18
CA SER A 144 7.99 -12.88 -12.07
C SER A 144 8.48 -13.03 -10.62
N HIS A 145 9.13 -14.16 -10.30
CA HIS A 145 9.85 -14.36 -9.05
C HIS A 145 11.31 -13.85 -9.12
N ASP A 146 11.78 -13.45 -10.30
CA ASP A 146 13.12 -12.91 -10.48
C ASP A 146 13.31 -11.62 -9.68
N ILE A 147 14.46 -11.48 -9.05
CA ILE A 147 14.79 -10.31 -8.25
C ILE A 147 15.56 -9.29 -9.10
N VAL A 148 15.08 -8.05 -9.08
CA VAL A 148 15.82 -6.88 -9.57
C VAL A 148 16.55 -6.27 -8.37
N ASN A 149 17.86 -6.49 -8.31
CA ASN A 149 18.73 -5.88 -7.30
C ASN A 149 18.54 -4.35 -7.29
N THR A 150 18.20 -3.82 -6.12
CA THR A 150 17.72 -2.44 -5.93
C THR A 150 18.46 -1.79 -4.74
N PRO A 151 19.70 -1.30 -4.94
CA PRO A 151 20.49 -0.66 -3.90
C PRO A 151 19.97 0.74 -3.51
N VAL A 152 19.11 1.33 -4.34
CA VAL A 152 18.41 2.60 -4.09
C VAL A 152 16.99 2.49 -4.62
N CYS A 153 16.02 3.10 -3.95
CA CYS A 153 14.62 3.10 -4.36
C CYS A 153 14.07 4.53 -4.36
N MET A 154 13.68 5.02 -5.54
CA MET A 154 13.17 6.40 -5.74
C MET A 154 11.97 6.74 -4.84
N VAL A 155 11.13 5.76 -4.52
CA VAL A 155 9.95 5.96 -3.66
C VAL A 155 10.24 5.74 -2.18
N ALA A 156 11.37 5.13 -1.83
CA ALA A 156 11.73 4.89 -0.44
C ALA A 156 12.16 6.18 0.26
N HIS A 157 11.80 6.30 1.53
CA HIS A 157 12.24 7.39 2.39
C HIS A 157 13.79 7.45 2.43
N PRO A 158 14.40 8.66 2.44
CA PRO A 158 15.85 8.82 2.39
C PRO A 158 16.60 8.00 3.46
N LEU A 159 16.08 7.94 4.69
CA LEU A 159 16.66 7.14 5.78
C LEU A 159 16.88 5.67 5.41
N LEU A 160 16.00 5.08 4.59
CA LEU A 160 16.18 3.70 4.14
C LEU A 160 17.22 3.64 3.02
N ASN A 161 17.19 4.59 2.08
CA ASN A 161 18.16 4.66 0.98
C ASN A 161 19.61 4.88 1.45
N GLU A 162 19.83 5.36 2.68
CA GLU A 162 21.17 5.50 3.26
C GLU A 162 21.91 4.17 3.45
N PHE A 163 21.19 3.05 3.64
CA PHE A 163 21.83 1.78 3.99
C PHE A 163 21.36 0.56 3.19
N ILE A 164 20.28 0.63 2.40
CA ILE A 164 19.76 -0.52 1.61
C ILE A 164 20.86 -1.19 0.77
N ALA A 165 21.75 -0.41 0.17
CA ALA A 165 22.85 -0.92 -0.66
C ALA A 165 23.85 -1.81 0.11
N ASP A 166 24.03 -1.53 1.40
CA ASP A 166 25.02 -2.17 2.26
C ASP A 166 24.49 -3.43 2.93
N VAL A 167 23.16 -3.59 2.98
CA VAL A 167 22.51 -4.72 3.65
C VAL A 167 22.85 -6.05 2.96
N ARG A 168 23.24 -7.04 3.76
CA ARG A 168 23.30 -8.45 3.33
C ARG A 168 22.49 -9.32 4.29
N VAL A 169 21.61 -10.14 3.74
CA VAL A 169 20.76 -11.08 4.47
C VAL A 169 21.12 -12.51 4.10
N HIS A 170 21.22 -13.39 5.10
CA HIS A 170 21.45 -14.82 4.89
C HIS A 170 20.42 -15.63 5.67
N GLY A 171 19.85 -16.65 5.03
CA GLY A 171 18.91 -17.59 5.65
C GLY A 171 17.43 -17.23 5.50
N ALA A 172 17.08 -15.96 5.23
CA ALA A 172 15.71 -15.52 4.94
C ALA A 172 15.51 -15.21 3.45
N THR A 173 14.27 -15.36 2.95
CA THR A 173 13.93 -15.01 1.56
C THR A 173 13.49 -13.56 1.42
N GLU A 174 13.06 -12.92 2.51
CA GLU A 174 12.63 -11.52 2.53
C GLU A 174 13.07 -10.77 3.79
N VAL A 175 13.10 -9.44 3.67
CA VAL A 175 13.28 -8.53 4.79
C VAL A 175 12.27 -7.40 4.69
N THR A 176 11.62 -7.08 5.80
CA THR A 176 10.90 -5.82 5.97
C THR A 176 11.81 -4.81 6.65
N LEU A 177 12.08 -3.70 5.97
CA LEU A 177 12.74 -2.52 6.51
C LEU A 177 11.70 -1.43 6.75
N ARG A 178 11.78 -0.77 7.90
CA ARG A 178 10.88 0.34 8.23
C ARG A 178 11.65 1.46 8.90
N CYS A 179 11.26 2.69 8.62
CA CYS A 179 11.68 3.86 9.39
C CYS A 179 10.48 4.66 9.89
N GLY A 180 10.62 5.37 11.01
CA GLY A 180 9.73 6.46 11.37
C GLY A 180 10.20 7.77 10.72
N ALA A 181 9.38 8.35 9.85
CA ALA A 181 9.75 9.57 9.12
C ALA A 181 10.00 10.75 10.07
N ALA A 182 9.17 10.90 11.11
CA ALA A 182 9.34 11.97 12.10
C ALA A 182 10.42 11.67 13.16
N THR A 183 10.66 10.40 13.47
CA THR A 183 11.48 9.99 14.63
C THR A 183 12.91 9.62 14.26
N GLY A 184 13.16 9.26 12.99
CA GLY A 184 14.44 8.73 12.54
C GLY A 184 14.73 7.30 12.99
N GLU A 185 13.80 6.66 13.72
CA GLU A 185 13.94 5.28 14.16
C GLU A 185 13.91 4.33 12.97
N ILE A 186 14.71 3.25 13.01
CA ILE A 186 14.80 2.24 11.96
C ILE A 186 14.63 0.86 12.60
N GLY A 187 13.87 0.00 11.95
CA GLY A 187 13.67 -1.39 12.32
C GLY A 187 13.79 -2.31 11.12
N ALA A 188 14.20 -3.56 11.39
CA ALA A 188 14.28 -4.60 10.38
C ALA A 188 13.61 -5.89 10.88
N TRP A 189 13.07 -6.68 9.95
CA TRP A 189 12.50 -7.98 10.25
C TRP A 189 12.77 -8.95 9.11
N LEU A 190 13.46 -10.05 9.43
CA LEU A 190 13.77 -11.14 8.50
C LEU A 190 12.65 -12.17 8.53
N HIS A 191 12.07 -12.47 7.37
CA HIS A 191 10.95 -13.39 7.27
C HIS A 191 10.94 -14.12 5.92
N ASP A 192 10.08 -15.13 5.79
CA ASP A 192 9.83 -15.80 4.52
C ASP A 192 8.73 -15.11 3.69
N GLU A 193 8.34 -15.70 2.56
CA GLU A 193 7.30 -15.14 1.68
C GLU A 193 5.90 -15.15 2.32
N ASP A 194 5.70 -15.99 3.35
CA ASP A 194 4.44 -16.10 4.09
C ASP A 194 4.38 -15.12 5.27
N GLY A 195 5.50 -14.45 5.60
CA GLY A 195 5.57 -13.48 6.69
C GLY A 195 5.84 -14.15 8.05
N GLU A 196 6.52 -15.29 8.04
CA GLU A 196 6.94 -16.01 9.24
C GLU A 196 8.41 -15.77 9.56
N ASP A 197 8.73 -15.76 10.85
CA ASP A 197 10.12 -15.62 11.32
C ASP A 197 10.98 -16.77 10.77
N VAL A 198 12.22 -16.46 10.39
CA VAL A 198 13.18 -17.46 9.92
C VAL A 198 14.29 -17.63 10.96
N PRO A 199 14.23 -18.63 11.85
CA PRO A 199 15.23 -18.83 12.89
C PRO A 199 16.63 -19.03 12.31
N GLY A 200 17.62 -18.34 12.88
CA GLY A 200 19.01 -18.42 12.43
C GLY A 200 19.33 -17.57 11.19
N ALA A 201 18.35 -16.87 10.61
CA ALA A 201 18.64 -15.86 9.61
C ALA A 201 19.44 -14.70 10.21
N THR A 202 20.32 -14.12 9.42
CA THR A 202 21.20 -13.02 9.84
C THR A 202 21.15 -11.87 8.86
N ILE A 203 21.42 -10.68 9.37
CA ILE A 203 21.49 -9.43 8.60
C ILE A 203 22.72 -8.64 9.02
N THR A 204 23.40 -8.06 8.03
CA THR A 204 24.56 -7.16 8.22
C THR A 204 24.35 -5.90 7.38
N GLY A 205 25.15 -4.85 7.63
CA GLY A 205 25.05 -3.57 6.90
C GLY A 205 23.93 -2.64 7.40
N LEU A 206 23.27 -2.97 8.51
CA LEU A 206 22.34 -2.05 9.17
C LEU A 206 23.09 -0.96 9.95
N PRO A 207 22.50 0.24 10.11
CA PRO A 207 22.99 1.24 11.05
C PRO A 207 23.10 0.70 12.48
N ASN A 208 23.99 1.31 13.28
CA ASN A 208 24.17 0.93 14.68
C ASN A 208 22.87 1.15 15.48
N GLY A 209 22.51 0.16 16.31
CA GLY A 209 21.35 0.25 17.21
C GLY A 209 20.01 -0.11 16.56
N VAL A 210 19.98 -0.50 15.29
CA VAL A 210 18.76 -1.03 14.66
C VAL A 210 18.39 -2.36 15.30
N GLU A 211 17.19 -2.41 15.87
CA GLU A 211 16.62 -3.66 16.37
C GLU A 211 16.09 -4.51 15.20
N VAL A 212 16.33 -5.82 15.30
CA VAL A 212 15.91 -6.80 14.29
C VAL A 212 14.96 -7.80 14.91
N GLY A 213 13.76 -7.93 14.35
CA GLY A 213 12.83 -8.97 14.71
C GLY A 213 11.38 -8.56 14.54
N ARG A 214 10.49 -9.57 14.55
CA ARG A 214 9.04 -9.40 14.40
C ARG A 214 8.42 -8.38 15.36
N LYS A 215 8.93 -8.37 16.60
CA LYS A 215 8.45 -7.54 17.72
C LYS A 215 9.26 -6.26 17.90
N SER A 216 10.31 -6.03 17.12
CA SER A 216 11.00 -4.74 17.11
C SER A 216 10.01 -3.65 16.72
N VAL A 217 10.22 -2.46 17.25
CA VAL A 217 9.29 -1.34 17.10
C VAL A 217 10.01 -0.16 16.50
N VAL A 218 9.27 0.58 15.68
CA VAL A 218 9.59 1.97 15.37
C VAL A 218 8.40 2.82 15.79
N HIS A 219 8.64 4.12 15.96
CA HIS A 219 7.56 5.06 16.20
C HIS A 219 7.39 6.01 15.02
N GLU A 220 6.14 6.29 14.68
CA GLU A 220 5.79 7.34 13.73
C GLU A 220 4.97 8.43 14.44
N VAL A 221 4.96 9.64 13.89
CA VAL A 221 4.08 10.72 14.37
C VAL A 221 3.03 11.02 13.30
N VAL A 222 1.76 10.96 13.66
CA VAL A 222 0.66 11.35 12.76
C VAL A 222 -0.26 12.30 13.53
N HIS A 223 -0.54 13.48 12.98
CA HIS A 223 -1.33 14.53 13.66
C HIS A 223 -0.81 14.84 15.08
N GLY A 224 0.52 14.85 15.26
CA GLY A 224 1.17 15.10 16.55
C GLY A 224 1.13 13.93 17.54
N VAL A 225 0.48 12.82 17.21
CA VAL A 225 0.39 11.63 18.06
C VAL A 225 1.52 10.67 17.71
N LYS A 226 2.33 10.31 18.71
CA LYS A 226 3.40 9.32 18.56
C LYS A 226 2.82 7.91 18.70
N LEU A 227 2.91 7.11 17.63
CA LEU A 227 2.36 5.76 17.54
C LEU A 227 3.50 4.74 17.50
N GLN A 228 3.46 3.76 18.40
CA GLN A 228 4.30 2.57 18.31
C GLN A 228 3.80 1.67 17.18
N VAL A 229 4.74 1.18 16.37
CA VAL A 229 4.46 0.27 15.26
C VAL A 229 5.48 -0.86 15.26
N SER A 230 5.03 -2.06 15.63
CA SER A 230 5.83 -3.29 15.53
C SER A 230 6.09 -3.67 14.07
N MET A 231 7.24 -4.30 13.79
CA MET A 231 7.64 -4.66 12.42
C MET A 231 6.63 -5.58 11.70
N ALA A 232 5.95 -6.46 12.43
CA ALA A 232 4.91 -7.34 11.87
C ALA A 232 3.49 -6.72 11.83
N SER A 233 3.33 -5.50 12.34
CA SER A 233 2.07 -4.76 12.24
C SER A 233 2.01 -4.01 10.92
N PHE A 234 0.82 -3.97 10.32
CA PHE A 234 0.55 -3.05 9.23
C PHE A 234 0.56 -1.60 9.74
N PHE A 235 1.10 -0.70 8.92
CA PHE A 235 0.97 0.73 9.09
C PHE A 235 1.02 1.39 7.73
N GLN A 236 0.45 2.60 7.64
CA GLN A 236 0.45 3.36 6.39
C GLN A 236 1.87 3.59 5.91
N ALA A 237 2.13 3.27 4.64
CA ALA A 237 3.49 3.29 4.10
C ALA A 237 4.04 4.71 3.91
N SER A 238 3.25 5.76 4.13
CA SER A 238 3.67 7.16 4.05
C SER A 238 3.01 7.95 5.17
N GLN A 239 3.80 8.72 5.91
CA GLN A 239 3.33 9.59 6.98
C GLN A 239 2.31 10.61 6.44
N THR A 240 2.65 11.32 5.36
CA THR A 240 1.75 12.29 4.71
C THR A 240 0.43 11.65 4.27
N ALA A 241 0.47 10.43 3.72
CA ALA A 241 -0.75 9.72 3.34
C ALA A 241 -1.61 9.38 4.56
N ALA A 242 -0.98 8.99 5.68
CA ALA A 242 -1.68 8.72 6.94
C ALA A 242 -2.35 9.99 7.50
N GLU A 243 -1.65 11.13 7.49
CA GLU A 243 -2.20 12.42 7.92
C GLU A 243 -3.39 12.85 7.07
N MET A 244 -3.31 12.69 5.76
CA MET A 244 -4.41 12.98 4.85
C MET A 244 -5.61 12.08 5.15
N LEU A 245 -5.38 10.76 5.32
CA LEU A 245 -6.45 9.81 5.63
C LEU A 245 -7.17 10.16 6.94
N VAL A 246 -6.42 10.48 7.99
CA VAL A 246 -6.97 10.93 9.27
C VAL A 246 -7.79 12.22 9.10
N SER A 247 -7.30 13.17 8.30
CA SER A 247 -8.02 14.44 8.04
C SER A 247 -9.35 14.23 7.33
N GLU A 248 -9.38 13.36 6.31
CA GLU A 248 -10.60 13.03 5.56
C GLU A 248 -11.62 12.30 6.44
N VAL A 249 -11.19 11.38 7.31
CA VAL A 249 -12.10 10.71 8.25
C VAL A 249 -12.62 11.68 9.30
N ASN A 250 -11.79 12.62 9.78
CA ASN A 250 -12.22 13.67 10.70
C ASN A 250 -13.34 14.52 10.10
N GLU A 251 -13.15 15.00 8.86
CA GLU A 251 -14.14 15.81 8.16
C GLU A 251 -15.45 15.03 7.90
N ALA A 252 -15.33 13.78 7.45
CA ALA A 252 -16.48 12.94 7.12
C ALA A 252 -17.31 12.54 8.36
N ALA A 253 -16.66 12.24 9.49
CA ALA A 253 -17.34 11.81 10.72
C ALA A 253 -17.97 12.99 11.47
N GLY A 254 -17.25 14.12 11.55
CA GLY A 254 -17.69 15.30 12.30
C GLY A 254 -17.56 15.16 13.82
N GLU A 255 -17.45 16.32 14.49
CA GLU A 255 -17.13 16.43 15.92
C GLU A 255 -18.08 15.63 16.83
N THR A 256 -19.40 15.73 16.61
CA THR A 256 -20.40 15.05 17.44
C THR A 256 -20.27 13.52 17.42
N ALA A 257 -19.90 12.94 16.27
CA ALA A 257 -19.72 11.50 16.15
C ALA A 257 -18.42 11.05 16.84
N LEU A 258 -17.33 11.79 16.62
CA LEU A 258 -16.01 11.52 17.19
C LEU A 258 -15.97 11.71 18.71
N SER A 259 -16.78 12.62 19.25
CA SER A 259 -16.94 12.81 20.69
C SER A 259 -17.82 11.74 21.36
N GLY A 260 -18.32 10.76 20.59
CA GLY A 260 -19.27 9.75 21.07
C GLY A 260 -20.68 10.28 21.36
N GLY A 261 -21.03 11.46 20.84
CA GLY A 261 -22.35 12.09 21.06
C GLY A 261 -23.52 11.27 20.52
N PHE A 262 -23.28 10.42 19.51
CA PHE A 262 -24.26 9.47 18.97
C PHE A 262 -24.17 8.07 19.59
N GLY A 263 -23.28 7.84 20.55
CA GLY A 263 -23.03 6.56 21.19
C GLY A 263 -21.60 6.07 21.03
N MET A 264 -21.40 4.76 21.24
CA MET A 264 -20.09 4.13 21.16
C MET A 264 -19.48 4.25 19.75
N VAL A 265 -18.18 4.47 19.68
CA VAL A 265 -17.41 4.42 18.43
C VAL A 265 -16.88 3.00 18.21
N VAL A 266 -16.95 2.50 16.98
CA VAL A 266 -16.31 1.25 16.57
C VAL A 266 -15.22 1.56 15.56
N ASP A 267 -14.00 1.14 15.86
CA ASP A 267 -12.83 1.20 14.98
C ASP A 267 -12.56 -0.22 14.46
N ALA A 268 -13.15 -0.56 13.33
CA ALA A 268 -13.08 -1.89 12.72
C ALA A 268 -11.86 -1.99 11.79
N TYR A 269 -11.11 -3.08 11.91
CA TYR A 269 -9.77 -3.21 11.30
C TYR A 269 -8.82 -2.11 11.80
N GLY A 270 -8.93 -1.78 13.09
CA GLY A 270 -8.29 -0.59 13.65
C GLY A 270 -6.76 -0.66 13.73
N GLY A 271 -6.15 -1.81 13.42
CA GLY A 271 -4.70 -1.97 13.40
C GLY A 271 -4.06 -1.58 14.74
N GLY A 272 -3.01 -0.75 14.66
CA GLY A 272 -2.34 -0.16 15.83
C GLY A 272 -3.09 1.00 16.49
N GLY A 273 -4.33 1.29 16.09
CA GLY A 273 -5.18 2.34 16.66
C GLY A 273 -5.01 3.72 16.04
N LEU A 274 -4.68 3.82 14.73
CA LEU A 274 -4.42 5.10 14.07
C LEU A 274 -5.56 6.10 14.26
N PHE A 275 -6.80 5.73 13.90
CA PHE A 275 -7.96 6.62 14.01
C PHE A 275 -8.34 6.87 15.45
N SER A 276 -8.44 5.80 16.26
CA SER A 276 -8.74 5.94 17.69
C SER A 276 -7.79 6.89 18.41
N ALA A 277 -6.49 6.83 18.13
CA ALA A 277 -5.49 7.64 18.82
C ALA A 277 -5.38 9.08 18.30
N THR A 278 -5.81 9.35 17.06
CA THR A 278 -5.67 10.67 16.43
C THR A 278 -6.96 11.48 16.38
N LEU A 279 -8.13 10.82 16.43
CA LEU A 279 -9.43 11.46 16.24
C LEU A 279 -10.32 11.48 17.47
N LEU A 280 -10.08 10.60 18.45
CA LEU A 280 -10.98 10.44 19.59
C LEU A 280 -10.36 11.03 20.86
N ASP A 281 -11.20 11.60 21.71
CA ASP A 281 -10.81 11.91 23.07
C ASP A 281 -10.62 10.62 23.88
N ASN A 282 -9.68 10.64 24.83
CA ASN A 282 -9.40 9.49 25.71
C ASN A 282 -10.64 8.95 26.45
N ASN A 283 -11.67 9.76 26.68
CA ASN A 283 -12.88 9.33 27.39
C ASN A 283 -13.93 8.71 26.47
N THR A 284 -13.81 8.85 25.14
CA THR A 284 -14.76 8.32 24.17
C THR A 284 -14.79 6.80 24.24
N LYS A 285 -15.96 6.25 24.59
CA LYS A 285 -16.15 4.80 24.66
C LYS A 285 -16.00 4.19 23.27
N THR A 286 -14.98 3.37 23.11
CA THR A 286 -14.58 2.84 21.81
C THR A 286 -14.38 1.32 21.87
N THR A 287 -14.79 0.60 20.83
CA THR A 287 -14.37 -0.78 20.60
C THR A 287 -13.50 -0.82 19.35
N LEU A 288 -12.24 -1.23 19.50
CA LEU A 288 -11.31 -1.46 18.40
C LEU A 288 -11.28 -2.96 18.10
N ILE A 289 -11.50 -3.33 16.84
CA ILE A 289 -11.52 -4.72 16.38
C ILE A 289 -10.34 -4.94 15.45
N GLU A 290 -9.45 -5.87 15.80
CA GLU A 290 -8.27 -6.20 15.01
C GLU A 290 -7.90 -7.68 15.19
N SER A 291 -7.48 -8.36 14.13
CA SER A 291 -7.14 -9.79 14.16
C SER A 291 -5.66 -10.06 14.39
N ASN A 292 -4.79 -9.16 13.93
CA ASN A 292 -3.34 -9.30 14.00
C ASN A 292 -2.84 -9.09 15.45
N PRO A 293 -2.14 -10.07 16.05
CA PRO A 293 -1.66 -9.96 17.43
C PRO A 293 -0.68 -8.81 17.69
N SER A 294 0.21 -8.51 16.74
CA SER A 294 1.18 -7.42 16.85
C SER A 294 0.48 -6.07 16.80
N ALA A 295 -0.48 -5.90 15.89
CA ALA A 295 -1.27 -4.67 15.79
C ALA A 295 -2.13 -4.46 17.05
N CYS A 296 -2.74 -5.52 17.59
CA CYS A 296 -3.45 -5.44 18.87
C CYS A 296 -2.53 -5.06 20.05
N SER A 297 -1.28 -5.54 20.05
CA SER A 297 -0.29 -5.18 21.06
C SER A 297 0.08 -3.70 20.95
N ASP A 298 0.29 -3.21 19.73
CA ASP A 298 0.55 -1.79 19.46
C ASP A 298 -0.65 -0.93 19.87
N ALA A 299 -1.88 -1.32 19.51
CA ALA A 299 -3.09 -0.60 19.88
C ALA A 299 -3.25 -0.46 21.41
N ARG A 300 -3.04 -1.55 22.17
CA ARG A 300 -3.09 -1.49 23.64
C ARG A 300 -2.03 -0.56 24.23
N ARG A 301 -0.88 -0.41 23.57
CA ARG A 301 0.16 0.53 23.99
C ARG A 301 -0.21 1.97 23.63
N ASN A 302 -0.61 2.21 22.39
CA ASN A 302 -0.92 3.53 21.86
C ASN A 302 -2.16 4.14 22.53
N LEU A 303 -3.12 3.29 22.90
CA LEU A 303 -4.40 3.67 23.48
C LEU A 303 -4.46 3.39 25.00
N PHE A 304 -3.32 3.28 25.67
CA PHE A 304 -3.26 2.89 27.08
C PHE A 304 -4.12 3.78 27.99
N ASP A 305 -4.13 5.09 27.72
CA ASP A 305 -4.90 6.07 28.50
C ASP A 305 -6.31 6.34 27.94
N TYR A 306 -6.77 5.54 26.96
CA TYR A 306 -8.06 5.70 26.31
C TYR A 306 -9.10 4.69 26.83
N ASN A 307 -10.37 5.07 26.80
CA ASN A 307 -11.52 4.23 27.08
C ASN A 307 -11.84 3.32 25.88
N VAL A 308 -10.85 2.52 25.47
CA VAL A 308 -10.91 1.63 24.31
C VAL A 308 -10.85 0.18 24.77
N LYS A 309 -11.80 -0.63 24.30
CA LYS A 309 -11.74 -2.09 24.37
C LYS A 309 -11.13 -2.62 23.07
N VAL A 310 -9.95 -3.24 23.15
CA VAL A 310 -9.31 -3.91 22.00
C VAL A 310 -9.74 -5.38 21.94
N ASP A 311 -10.62 -5.70 21.01
CA ASP A 311 -11.07 -7.05 20.69
C ASP A 311 -10.15 -7.67 19.64
N GLN A 312 -9.33 -8.64 20.07
CA GLN A 312 -8.43 -9.37 19.18
C GLN A 312 -9.17 -10.50 18.46
N ILE A 313 -9.89 -10.16 17.39
CA ILE A 313 -10.76 -11.06 16.62
C ILE A 313 -10.91 -10.53 15.18
N SER A 314 -11.26 -11.40 14.23
CA SER A 314 -11.65 -10.93 12.90
C SER A 314 -12.99 -10.20 12.96
N VAL A 315 -13.17 -9.17 12.15
CA VAL A 315 -14.39 -8.35 12.15
C VAL A 315 -15.63 -9.18 11.82
N GLU A 316 -15.49 -10.21 10.98
CA GLU A 316 -16.56 -11.13 10.59
C GLU A 316 -17.04 -12.02 11.74
N GLN A 317 -16.20 -12.24 12.75
CA GLN A 317 -16.53 -13.04 13.94
C GLN A 317 -16.96 -12.16 15.12
N TRP A 318 -16.80 -10.84 15.02
CA TRP A 318 -17.21 -9.92 16.06
C TRP A 318 -18.73 -9.82 16.15
N SER A 319 -19.27 -9.75 17.37
CA SER A 319 -20.72 -9.62 17.59
C SER A 319 -21.14 -8.15 17.48
N PRO A 320 -21.95 -7.76 16.48
CA PRO A 320 -22.31 -6.36 16.27
C PRO A 320 -23.03 -5.76 17.47
N GLN A 321 -22.64 -4.53 17.83
CA GLN A 321 -23.28 -3.75 18.87
C GLN A 321 -23.78 -2.42 18.29
N PRO A 322 -24.83 -1.81 18.88
CA PRO A 322 -25.24 -0.46 18.51
C PRO A 322 -24.06 0.52 18.65
N ALA A 323 -23.77 1.24 17.57
CA ALA A 323 -22.68 2.20 17.49
C ALA A 323 -23.19 3.53 16.92
N GLY A 324 -22.67 4.64 17.45
CA GLY A 324 -22.95 5.99 16.96
C GLY A 324 -22.07 6.37 15.76
N LEU A 325 -20.90 5.74 15.65
CA LEU A 325 -19.95 5.89 14.55
C LEU A 325 -19.23 4.57 14.32
N ILE A 326 -19.02 4.22 13.06
CA ILE A 326 -18.17 3.09 12.66
C ILE A 326 -17.15 3.63 11.67
N ILE A 327 -15.87 3.47 12.00
CA ILE A 327 -14.73 3.70 11.10
C ILE A 327 -14.25 2.31 10.69
N ALA A 328 -14.05 2.07 9.39
CA ALA A 328 -13.62 0.78 8.87
C ALA A 328 -12.58 0.94 7.75
N ASP A 329 -11.39 0.37 7.95
CA ASP A 329 -10.29 0.34 6.97
C ASP A 329 -9.88 -1.11 6.64
N PRO A 330 -10.73 -1.86 5.91
CA PRO A 330 -10.47 -3.27 5.63
C PRO A 330 -9.30 -3.46 4.66
N ALA A 331 -8.63 -4.61 4.76
CA ALA A 331 -7.73 -5.08 3.73
C ALA A 331 -8.48 -5.39 2.41
N ARG A 332 -7.74 -5.53 1.32
CA ARG A 332 -8.28 -5.85 -0.02
C ARG A 332 -8.86 -7.25 -0.13
#